data_AF-A0A3D2S567-F1
#
_entry.id   AF-A0A3D2S567-F1
#
_cell.length_a   1.000
_cell.length_b   1.000
_cell.length_c   1.000
_cell.angle_alpha   90.00
_cell.angle_beta   90.00
_cell.angle_gamma   90.00
#
_symmetry.space_group_name_H-M   'P 1'
#
loop_
_entity.id
_entity.type
_entity.pdbx_description
1 polymer ?
#
loop_
_entity_poly.entity_id
_entity_poly.type
_entity_poly.pdbx_seq_one_letter_code
_entity_poly.pdbx_strand_id
1 'polypeptide(L)'
;MLSYDFQHSDVTAGDHYYRLRQTDFDGQESVSEIIHVYVTATISATELYPNPVKDQLQLRFISSLSGDATLTITAINGQEIANSTVSSLEGINTYNLNTASLTPGIYFLRINGNASSNTLRFVVQE
;
A
#
# COMPACT_ATOMS: atom_id res chain seq x y z
N MET A 1 4.90 -30.57 29.11
CA MET A 1 5.13 -29.31 28.37
C MET A 1 3.80 -28.93 27.75
N LEU A 2 3.19 -27.82 28.17
CA LEU A 2 1.98 -27.32 27.54
C LEU A 2 2.37 -26.78 26.15
N SER A 3 1.70 -27.26 25.11
CA SER A 3 1.84 -26.69 23.77
C SER A 3 0.88 -25.51 23.68
N TYR A 4 1.41 -24.32 23.38
CA TYR A 4 0.63 -23.12 23.15
C TYR A 4 0.66 -22.80 21.66
N ASP A 5 -0.51 -22.60 21.06
CA ASP A 5 -0.68 -22.21 19.67
C ASP A 5 -1.74 -21.10 19.61
N PHE A 6 -1.46 -20.04 18.86
CA PHE A 6 -2.37 -18.93 18.65
C PHE A 6 -2.15 -18.33 17.27
N GLN A 7 -3.23 -18.12 16.52
CA GLN A 7 -3.22 -17.50 15.20
C GLN A 7 -3.88 -16.13 15.26
N HIS A 8 -3.16 -15.09 14.82
CA HIS A 8 -3.73 -13.77 14.56
C HIS A 8 -4.33 -13.75 13.14
N SER A 9 -5.67 -13.67 13.04
CA SER A 9 -6.38 -13.46 11.77
C SER A 9 -6.49 -11.98 11.41
N ASP A 10 -6.89 -11.67 10.17
CA ASP A 10 -7.25 -10.31 9.72
C ASP A 10 -6.08 -9.30 9.76
N VAL A 11 -4.88 -9.79 9.45
CA VAL A 11 -3.63 -9.03 9.46
C VAL A 11 -3.61 -7.99 8.32
N THR A 12 -3.30 -6.74 8.63
CA THR A 12 -3.05 -5.69 7.64
C THR A 12 -1.60 -5.68 7.18
N ALA A 13 -1.32 -5.12 6.00
CA ALA A 13 0.07 -4.84 5.62
C ALA A 13 0.66 -3.74 6.53
N GLY A 14 1.97 -3.84 6.79
CA GLY A 14 2.72 -2.95 7.67
C GLY A 14 3.43 -3.67 8.81
N ASP A 15 3.83 -2.90 9.81
CA ASP A 15 4.56 -3.37 10.99
C ASP A 15 3.64 -4.00 12.03
N HIS A 16 3.98 -5.20 12.47
CA HIS A 16 3.33 -5.88 13.59
C HIS A 16 4.34 -6.23 14.66
N TYR A 17 3.97 -6.05 15.92
CA TYR A 17 4.81 -6.32 17.08
C TYR A 17 4.09 -7.27 18.03
N TYR A 18 4.73 -8.38 18.37
CA TYR A 18 4.16 -9.40 19.26
C TYR A 18 5.09 -9.66 20.44
N ARG A 19 4.50 -10.03 21.58
CA ARG A 19 5.22 -10.55 22.75
C ARG A 19 4.30 -11.47 23.54
N LEU A 20 4.87 -12.43 24.24
CA LEU A 20 4.16 -13.30 25.16
C LEU A 20 4.25 -12.76 26.58
N ARG A 21 3.15 -12.86 27.32
CA ARG A 21 3.10 -12.71 28.78
C ARG A 21 2.58 -14.02 29.35
N GLN A 22 3.33 -14.60 30.27
CA GLN A 22 3.00 -15.87 30.93
C GLN A 22 2.96 -15.67 32.44
N THR A 23 1.96 -16.26 33.08
CA THR A 23 1.88 -16.38 34.55
C THR A 23 2.09 -17.85 34.91
N ASP A 24 3.03 -18.14 35.80
CA ASP A 24 3.28 -19.49 36.31
C ASP A 24 2.27 -19.86 37.42
N PHE A 25 2.21 -21.14 37.81
CA PHE A 25 1.27 -21.66 38.80
C PHE A 25 1.43 -21.03 40.19
N ASP A 26 2.61 -20.47 40.49
CA ASP A 26 2.90 -19.74 41.72
C ASP A 26 2.52 -18.24 41.64
N GLY A 27 1.97 -17.79 40.51
CA GLY A 27 1.55 -16.41 40.27
C GLY A 27 2.67 -15.51 39.74
N GLN A 28 3.88 -16.02 39.52
CA GLN A 28 4.98 -15.24 38.96
C GLN A 28 4.74 -14.95 37.47
N GLU A 29 4.92 -13.69 37.07
CA GLU A 29 4.81 -13.30 35.66
C GLU A 29 6.18 -13.26 34.96
N SER A 30 6.20 -13.66 33.69
CA SER A 30 7.31 -13.47 32.77
C SER A 30 6.82 -12.89 31.45
N VAL A 31 7.66 -12.08 30.81
CA VAL A 31 7.36 -11.45 29.52
C VAL A 31 8.49 -11.77 28.57
N SER A 32 8.16 -12.15 27.33
CA SER A 32 9.15 -12.38 26.29
C SER A 32 9.70 -11.08 25.72
N GLU A 33 10.75 -11.19 24.91
CA GLU A 33 11.15 -10.12 24.00
C GLU A 33 10.03 -9.78 23.00
N ILE A 34 10.06 -8.56 22.45
CA ILE A 34 9.18 -8.14 21.37
C ILE A 34 9.75 -8.67 20.05
N ILE A 35 8.94 -9.41 19.30
CA ILE A 35 9.24 -9.79 17.93
C ILE A 35 8.54 -8.82 16.96
N HIS A 36 9.27 -8.40 15.94
CA HIS A 36 8.77 -7.57 14.86
C HIS A 36 8.55 -8.41 13.61
N VAL A 37 7.39 -8.25 12.97
CA VAL A 37 7.02 -8.90 11.73
C VAL A 37 6.51 -7.84 10.77
N TYR A 38 7.12 -7.75 9.60
CA TYR A 38 6.67 -6.86 8.54
C TYR A 38 5.83 -7.63 7.52
N VAL A 39 4.57 -7.22 7.35
CA VAL A 39 3.61 -7.85 6.45
C VAL A 39 3.48 -6.99 5.20
N THR A 40 3.57 -7.61 4.03
CA THR A 40 3.55 -6.88 2.76
C THR A 40 2.25 -7.11 2.01
N ALA A 41 1.74 -6.06 1.34
CA ALA A 41 0.66 -6.19 0.38
C ALA A 41 1.22 -6.42 -1.02
N THR A 42 0.44 -7.09 -1.86
CA THR A 42 0.68 -7.15 -3.30
C THR A 42 -0.40 -6.37 -4.02
N ILE A 43 0.02 -5.64 -5.06
CA ILE A 43 -0.84 -4.81 -5.89
C ILE A 43 -0.87 -5.41 -7.29
N SER A 44 -2.07 -5.62 -7.80
CA SER A 44 -2.33 -6.22 -9.10
C SER A 44 -3.47 -5.52 -9.84
N ALA A 45 -3.72 -5.93 -11.09
CA ALA A 45 -4.80 -5.41 -11.94
C ALA A 45 -4.89 -3.87 -11.95
N THR A 46 -3.73 -3.21 -12.13
CA THR A 46 -3.66 -1.75 -12.13
C THR A 46 -4.10 -1.18 -13.47
N GLU A 47 -5.00 -0.20 -13.43
CA GLU A 47 -5.53 0.47 -14.61
C GLU A 47 -5.68 1.97 -14.36
N LEU A 48 -5.50 2.76 -15.43
CA LEU A 48 -5.71 4.21 -15.42
C LEU A 48 -6.73 4.60 -16.48
N TYR A 49 -7.72 5.39 -16.08
CA TYR A 49 -8.70 5.95 -17.01
C TYR A 49 -9.28 7.29 -16.51
N PRO A 50 -9.69 8.18 -17.42
CA PRO A 50 -9.47 8.10 -18.86
C PRO A 50 -7.99 8.32 -19.22
N ASN A 51 -7.55 7.82 -20.37
CA ASN A 51 -6.24 8.12 -20.94
C ASN A 51 -6.41 8.25 -22.47
N PRO A 52 -6.29 9.46 -23.05
CA PRO A 52 -5.80 10.70 -22.43
C PRO A 52 -6.71 11.32 -21.36
N VAL A 53 -6.14 12.10 -20.45
CA VAL A 53 -6.83 12.77 -19.34
C VAL A 53 -6.72 14.30 -19.43
N LYS A 54 -7.74 15.00 -18.92
CA LYS A 54 -7.72 16.46 -18.74
C LYS A 54 -7.59 16.80 -17.24
N ASP A 55 -8.69 16.69 -16.51
CA ASP A 55 -8.77 17.21 -15.14
C ASP A 55 -8.66 16.14 -14.05
N GLN A 56 -9.14 14.93 -14.32
CA GLN A 56 -9.26 13.88 -13.32
C GLN A 56 -8.90 12.52 -13.90
N LEU A 57 -7.87 11.90 -13.33
CA LEU A 57 -7.43 10.55 -13.63
C LEU A 57 -7.89 9.60 -12.52
N GLN A 58 -8.46 8.47 -12.89
CA GLN A 58 -8.84 7.42 -11.95
C GLN A 58 -7.85 6.26 -12.06
N LEU A 59 -7.24 5.91 -10.92
CA LEU A 59 -6.46 4.70 -10.73
C LEU A 59 -7.36 3.63 -10.12
N ARG A 60 -7.47 2.47 -10.77
CA ARG A 60 -8.09 1.26 -10.20
C ARG A 60 -7.02 0.20 -9.99
N PHE A 61 -7.06 -0.50 -8.86
CA PHE A 61 -6.11 -1.57 -8.53
C PHE A 61 -6.70 -2.56 -7.54
N ILE A 62 -6.12 -3.75 -7.44
CA ILE A 62 -6.48 -4.76 -6.44
C ILE A 62 -5.33 -4.90 -5.45
N SER A 63 -5.62 -4.76 -4.15
CA SER A 63 -4.68 -5.02 -3.05
C SER A 63 -4.98 -6.37 -2.41
N SER A 64 -3.94 -7.16 -2.10
CA SER A 64 -4.12 -8.45 -1.42
C SER A 64 -4.40 -8.32 0.08
N LEU A 65 -4.09 -7.17 0.69
CA LEU A 65 -4.33 -6.88 2.10
C LEU A 65 -4.67 -5.39 2.25
N SER A 66 -5.42 -5.05 3.30
CA SER A 66 -5.59 -3.64 3.68
C SER A 66 -4.26 -3.07 4.19
N GLY A 67 -3.95 -1.82 3.84
CA GLY A 67 -2.73 -1.14 4.24
C GLY A 67 -2.39 0.04 3.32
N ASP A 68 -1.28 0.71 3.58
CA ASP A 68 -0.89 1.89 2.81
C ASP A 68 -0.13 1.51 1.52
N ALA A 69 -0.42 2.25 0.46
CA ALA A 69 0.29 2.21 -0.81
C ALA A 69 0.87 3.59 -1.12
N THR A 70 2.04 3.64 -1.73
CA THR A 70 2.67 4.90 -2.16
C THR A 70 2.45 5.14 -3.64
N LEU A 71 1.92 6.31 -3.99
CA LEU A 71 1.77 6.79 -5.35
C LEU A 71 2.86 7.80 -5.66
N THR A 72 3.57 7.63 -6.78
CA THR A 72 4.54 8.60 -7.30
C THR A 72 4.18 8.96 -8.72
N ILE A 73 4.06 10.25 -9.03
CA ILE A 73 3.93 10.75 -10.41
C ILE A 73 5.27 11.30 -10.85
N THR A 74 5.76 10.87 -12.01
CA THR A 74 6.95 11.42 -12.64
C THR A 74 6.65 11.91 -14.06
N ALA A 75 7.28 13.01 -14.46
CA ALA A 75 7.27 13.48 -15.84
C ALA A 75 8.24 12.67 -16.72
N ILE A 76 8.11 12.79 -18.04
CA ILE A 76 8.95 12.06 -19.01
C ILE A 76 10.47 12.33 -18.87
N ASN A 77 10.84 13.48 -18.33
CA ASN A 77 12.23 13.85 -18.03
C ASN A 77 12.75 13.25 -16.71
N GLY A 78 11.94 12.46 -15.99
CA GLY A 78 12.29 11.87 -14.70
C GLY A 78 12.01 12.75 -13.49
N GLN A 79 11.51 13.97 -13.66
CA GLN A 79 11.15 14.84 -12.53
C GLN A 79 9.98 14.25 -11.75
N GLU A 80 10.13 14.10 -10.43
CA GLU A 80 9.03 13.77 -9.53
C GLU A 80 8.10 14.98 -9.39
N ILE A 81 6.82 14.75 -9.68
CA ILE A 81 5.76 15.77 -9.67
C ILE A 81 4.94 15.67 -8.39
N ALA A 82 4.65 14.46 -7.95
CA ALA A 82 3.88 14.20 -6.75
C ALA A 82 4.29 12.89 -6.10
N ASN A 83 4.19 12.85 -4.78
CA ASN A 83 4.38 11.66 -3.96
C ASN A 83 3.36 11.69 -2.84
N SER A 84 2.51 10.66 -2.78
CA SER A 84 1.42 10.59 -1.79
C SER A 84 1.22 9.16 -1.31
N THR A 85 1.07 8.99 -0.01
CA THR A 85 0.60 7.74 0.59
C THR A 85 -0.93 7.70 0.55
N VAL A 86 -1.49 6.58 0.12
CA VAL A 86 -2.94 6.33 0.07
C VAL A 86 -3.25 5.05 0.83
N SER A 87 -4.27 5.08 1.68
CA SER A 87 -4.75 3.86 2.32
C SER A 87 -5.54 3.03 1.32
N SER A 88 -5.27 1.73 1.32
CA SER A 88 -5.95 0.73 0.50
C SER A 88 -6.64 -0.29 1.38
N LEU A 89 -7.78 -0.79 0.91
CA LEU A 89 -8.49 -1.92 1.50
C LEU A 89 -8.11 -3.20 0.75
N GLU A 90 -8.27 -4.34 1.41
CA GLU A 90 -8.21 -5.63 0.71
C GLU A 90 -9.26 -5.67 -0.41
N GLY A 91 -8.86 -6.15 -1.59
CA GLY A 91 -9.70 -6.22 -2.77
C GLY A 91 -9.58 -4.98 -3.66
N ILE A 92 -10.70 -4.57 -4.27
CA ILE A 92 -10.73 -3.54 -5.33
C ILE A 92 -10.68 -2.14 -4.71
N ASN A 93 -9.73 -1.32 -5.17
CA ASN A 93 -9.53 0.05 -4.76
C ASN A 93 -9.66 0.99 -5.95
N THR A 94 -10.14 2.21 -5.68
CA THR A 94 -10.23 3.29 -6.66
C THR A 94 -9.72 4.58 -6.04
N TYR A 95 -8.81 5.24 -6.73
CA TYR A 95 -8.23 6.51 -6.30
C TYR A 95 -8.33 7.55 -7.40
N ASN A 96 -8.78 8.75 -7.07
CA ASN A 96 -8.91 9.87 -8.01
C ASN A 96 -7.73 10.82 -7.84
N LEU A 97 -7.02 11.07 -8.93
CA LEU A 97 -5.92 12.02 -9.01
C LEU A 97 -6.39 13.27 -9.75
N ASN A 98 -6.19 14.44 -9.16
CA ASN A 98 -6.39 15.71 -9.84
C ASN A 98 -5.20 15.96 -10.77
N THR A 99 -5.48 16.08 -12.08
CA THR A 99 -4.48 16.36 -13.12
C THR A 99 -4.63 17.75 -13.72
N ALA A 100 -5.59 18.55 -13.27
CA ALA A 100 -5.89 19.87 -13.85
C ALA A 100 -4.73 20.87 -13.76
N SER A 101 -3.81 20.69 -12.80
CA SER A 101 -2.61 21.51 -12.65
C SER A 101 -1.40 20.98 -13.44
N LEU A 102 -1.52 19.83 -14.11
CA LEU A 102 -0.45 19.26 -14.92
C LEU A 102 -0.47 19.88 -16.31
N THR A 103 0.71 20.24 -16.82
CA THR A 103 0.85 20.66 -18.20
C THR A 103 0.59 19.50 -19.16
N PRO A 104 0.08 19.75 -20.38
CA PRO A 104 -0.06 18.70 -21.39
C PRO A 104 1.25 17.96 -21.64
N GLY A 105 1.22 16.63 -21.66
CA GLY A 105 2.44 15.83 -21.76
C GLY A 105 2.28 14.38 -21.35
N ILE A 106 3.39 13.65 -21.33
CA ILE A 106 3.46 12.24 -20.92
C ILE A 106 3.97 12.16 -19.48
N TYR A 107 3.25 11.39 -18.66
CA TYR A 107 3.58 11.15 -17.26
C TYR A 107 3.53 9.65 -16.96
N PHE A 108 4.20 9.27 -15.87
CA PHE A 108 4.18 7.93 -15.31
C PHE A 108 3.65 7.98 -13.89
N LEU A 109 2.66 7.14 -13.59
CA LEU A 109 2.18 6.90 -12.24
C LEU A 109 2.73 5.55 -11.77
N ARG A 110 3.51 5.58 -10.70
CA ARG A 110 3.96 4.38 -10.00
C ARG A 110 3.13 4.19 -8.74
N ILE A 111 2.60 2.99 -8.53
CA ILE A 111 1.98 2.55 -7.28
C ILE A 111 2.85 1.46 -6.65
N ASN A 112 3.17 1.60 -5.36
CA ASN A 112 3.98 0.67 -4.59
C ASN A 112 3.21 0.19 -3.35
N GLY A 113 3.03 -1.13 -3.22
CA GLY A 113 2.34 -1.80 -2.11
C GLY A 113 3.29 -2.51 -1.13
N ASN A 114 4.53 -2.05 -1.01
CA ASN A 114 5.63 -2.63 -0.23
C ASN A 114 6.29 -3.88 -0.84
N ALA A 115 5.54 -4.91 -1.28
CA ALA A 115 6.13 -6.08 -1.97
C ALA A 115 6.09 -5.99 -3.51
N SER A 116 5.31 -5.06 -4.05
CA SER A 116 5.14 -4.92 -5.50
C SER A 116 5.10 -3.45 -5.89
N SER A 117 5.59 -3.16 -7.10
CA SER A 117 5.57 -1.83 -7.69
C SER A 117 5.12 -1.95 -9.14
N ASN A 118 4.07 -1.22 -9.50
CA ASN A 118 3.57 -1.14 -10.87
C ASN A 118 3.67 0.29 -11.37
N THR A 119 4.10 0.46 -12.62
CA THR A 119 4.20 1.77 -13.27
C THR A 119 3.33 1.80 -14.50
N LEU A 120 2.46 2.81 -14.60
CA LEU A 120 1.56 3.03 -15.72
C LEU A 120 1.85 4.37 -16.38
N ARG A 121 1.79 4.40 -17.72
CA ARG A 121 1.94 5.63 -18.50
C ARG A 121 0.57 6.24 -18.78
N PHE A 122 0.44 7.56 -18.61
CA PHE A 122 -0.74 8.32 -19.02
C PHE A 122 -0.36 9.62 -19.75
N VAL A 123 -1.31 10.16 -20.52
CA VAL A 123 -1.13 11.38 -21.32
C VAL A 123 -2.11 12.43 -20.83
N VAL A 124 -1.60 13.61 -20.47
CA VAL A 124 -2.39 14.79 -20.14
C VAL A 124 -2.60 15.63 -21.41
N GLN A 125 -3.83 16.08 -21.64
CA GLN A 125 -4.22 16.96 -22.76
C GLN A 125 -4.97 18.19 -22.24
N GLU A 126 -5.00 19.26 -23.04
CA GLU A 126 -5.90 20.41 -22.81
C GLU A 126 -7.36 20.04 -23.06
#